data_AF-A0A7L9UHE6-F1
#
_entry.id   AF-A0A7L9UHE6-F1
#
_cell.length_a   1.000
_cell.length_b   1.000
_cell.length_c   1.000
_cell.angle_alpha   90.00
_cell.angle_beta   90.00
_cell.angle_gamma   90.00
#
_symmetry.space_group_name_H-M   'P 1'
#
loop_
_entity.id
_entity.type
_entity.pdbx_description
1 polymer ?
#
loop_
_entity_poly.entity_id
_entity_poly.type
_entity_poly.pdbx_seq_one_letter_code
_entity_poly.pdbx_strand_id
1 'polypeptide(L)'
;MNWLKRLLHLEEPEPVEKPEPKPPVLESCPICGCTPKPNYTRINYDERDYILERRRWRLSGECEHSAIVYSFAPPWDRCNDVNQWNMGCRALSTVVDEPVSECPVCGETPTAQPDTESDIPQLVCSCNELLSNYEINNIYQRKGEWMYRCKALKRKQDNVREMEQLIGETQ
;
A
#
# COMPACT_ATOMS: atom_id res chain seq x y z
N MET A 1 1.98 -43.01 -47.41
CA MET A 1 2.06 -41.56 -47.07
C MET A 1 2.22 -41.34 -45.56
N ASN A 2 3.11 -42.08 -44.86
CA ASN A 2 3.16 -42.06 -43.38
C ASN A 2 4.58 -42.04 -42.76
N TRP A 3 5.64 -42.06 -43.57
CA TRP A 3 7.02 -42.09 -43.07
C TRP A 3 7.63 -40.68 -42.90
N LEU A 4 7.29 -39.75 -43.80
CA LEU A 4 7.72 -38.35 -43.75
C LEU A 4 7.20 -37.58 -42.52
N LYS A 5 5.99 -37.91 -42.02
CA LYS A 5 5.42 -37.28 -40.82
C LYS A 5 6.18 -37.65 -39.53
N ARG A 6 6.73 -38.87 -39.45
CA ARG A 6 7.54 -39.33 -38.31
C ARG A 6 8.94 -38.71 -38.27
N LEU A 7 9.58 -38.56 -39.44
CA LEU A 7 10.91 -37.93 -39.56
C LEU A 7 10.93 -36.46 -39.14
N LEU A 8 9.81 -35.75 -39.31
CA LEU A 8 9.68 -34.34 -38.96
C LEU A 8 9.10 -34.08 -37.57
N HIS A 9 8.80 -35.14 -36.78
CA HIS A 9 8.14 -35.03 -35.47
C HIS A 9 6.89 -34.13 -35.50
N LEU A 10 6.09 -34.26 -36.57
CA LEU A 10 4.87 -33.47 -36.80
C LEU A 10 3.60 -34.10 -36.21
N GLU A 11 3.71 -35.19 -35.47
CA GLU A 11 2.63 -35.58 -34.55
C GLU A 11 2.67 -34.56 -33.42
N GLU A 12 1.87 -33.49 -33.55
CA GLU A 12 1.57 -32.61 -32.45
C GLU A 12 1.13 -33.50 -31.27
N PRO A 13 1.86 -33.49 -30.14
CA PRO A 13 1.43 -34.26 -28.99
C PRO A 13 0.01 -33.83 -28.65
N GLU A 14 -0.88 -34.79 -28.37
CA GLU A 14 -2.22 -34.47 -27.89
C GLU A 14 -2.09 -33.44 -26.77
N PRO A 15 -2.90 -32.37 -26.78
CA PRO A 15 -2.77 -31.30 -25.80
C PRO A 15 -3.04 -31.91 -24.44
N VAL A 16 -1.96 -32.23 -23.72
CA VAL A 16 -2.02 -32.64 -22.33
C VAL A 16 -2.65 -31.46 -21.61
N GLU A 17 -3.89 -31.61 -21.14
CA GLU A 17 -4.53 -30.62 -20.28
C GLU A 17 -3.63 -30.43 -19.07
N LYS A 18 -2.84 -29.35 -19.09
CA LYS A 18 -2.04 -28.97 -17.94
C LYS A 18 -3.02 -28.73 -16.79
N PRO A 19 -2.81 -29.33 -15.60
CA PRO A 19 -3.67 -29.08 -14.48
C PRO A 19 -3.74 -27.57 -14.22
N GLU A 20 -4.93 -27.07 -13.92
CA GLU A 20 -5.11 -25.66 -13.62
C GLU A 20 -4.15 -25.26 -12.50
N PRO A 21 -3.46 -24.11 -12.63
CA PRO A 21 -2.53 -23.67 -11.61
C PRO A 21 -3.26 -23.49 -10.28
N LYS A 22 -2.58 -23.81 -9.19
CA LYS A 22 -3.13 -23.56 -7.85
C LYS A 22 -3.25 -22.03 -7.63
N PRO A 23 -4.34 -21.56 -7.00
CA PRO A 23 -4.48 -20.16 -6.63
C PRO A 23 -3.30 -19.68 -5.79
N PRO A 24 -2.77 -18.48 -6.04
CA PRO A 24 -1.75 -17.89 -5.20
C PRO A 24 -2.32 -17.57 -3.82
N VAL A 25 -1.46 -17.65 -2.80
CA VAL A 25 -1.79 -17.15 -1.46
C VAL A 25 -1.77 -15.61 -1.50
N LEU A 26 -2.81 -14.99 -0.95
CA LEU A 26 -2.96 -13.54 -0.89
C LEU A 26 -2.83 -13.05 0.53
N GLU A 27 -2.14 -11.93 0.69
CA GLU A 27 -2.12 -11.16 1.93
C GLU A 27 -3.49 -10.50 2.13
N SER A 28 -3.92 -10.42 3.38
CA SER A 28 -5.10 -9.63 3.74
C SER A 28 -4.74 -8.13 3.76
N CYS A 29 -5.68 -7.29 3.36
CA CYS A 29 -5.55 -5.84 3.48
C CYS A 29 -5.27 -5.49 4.96
N PRO A 30 -4.18 -4.80 5.29
CA PRO A 30 -3.85 -4.47 6.68
C PRO A 30 -4.78 -3.41 7.30
N ILE A 31 -5.58 -2.70 6.49
CA ILE A 31 -6.52 -1.68 6.98
C ILE A 31 -7.86 -2.32 7.36
N CYS A 32 -8.42 -3.18 6.50
CA CYS A 32 -9.78 -3.71 6.67
C CYS A 32 -9.88 -5.24 6.75
N GLY A 33 -8.76 -5.97 6.64
CA GLY A 33 -8.74 -7.44 6.63
C GLY A 33 -9.26 -8.08 5.34
N CYS A 34 -9.73 -7.30 4.36
CA CYS A 34 -10.23 -7.83 3.09
C CYS A 34 -9.13 -8.61 2.35
N THR A 35 -9.43 -9.84 1.95
CA THR A 35 -8.56 -10.66 1.10
C THR A 35 -9.25 -10.83 -0.26
N PRO A 36 -8.77 -10.19 -1.33
CA PRO A 36 -9.41 -10.28 -2.64
C PRO A 36 -9.37 -11.71 -3.17
N LYS A 37 -10.24 -12.04 -4.12
CA LYS A 37 -10.26 -13.39 -4.71
C LYS A 37 -9.42 -13.42 -5.98
N PRO A 38 -8.43 -14.34 -6.09
CA PRO A 38 -7.67 -14.50 -7.31
C PRO A 38 -8.51 -15.22 -8.36
N ASN A 39 -8.59 -14.66 -9.55
CA ASN A 39 -9.28 -15.23 -10.70
C ASN A 39 -8.27 -15.51 -11.83
N TYR A 40 -8.21 -16.75 -12.29
CA TYR A 40 -7.30 -17.14 -13.37
C TYR A 40 -7.94 -16.81 -14.72
N THR A 41 -7.49 -15.71 -15.33
CA THR A 41 -8.13 -15.16 -16.53
C THR A 41 -7.19 -15.21 -17.72
N ARG A 42 -7.77 -15.52 -18.89
CA ARG A 42 -7.09 -15.39 -20.18
C ARG A 42 -7.08 -13.92 -20.57
N ILE A 43 -5.90 -13.38 -20.81
CA ILE A 43 -5.73 -12.02 -21.31
C ILE A 43 -5.19 -12.12 -22.73
N ASN A 44 -5.85 -11.40 -23.63
CA ASN A 44 -5.38 -11.20 -24.99
C ASN A 44 -4.72 -9.82 -25.02
N TYR A 45 -3.42 -9.77 -25.32
CA TYR A 45 -2.76 -8.52 -25.67
C TYR A 45 -2.74 -8.39 -27.19
N ASP A 46 -3.11 -7.22 -27.68
CA ASP A 46 -2.99 -6.86 -29.09
C ASP A 46 -1.74 -5.99 -29.24
N GLU A 47 -0.56 -6.63 -29.19
CA GLU A 47 0.70 -5.96 -29.53
C GLU A 47 1.00 -6.28 -31.00
N ARG A 48 0.73 -5.29 -31.88
CA ARG A 48 1.14 -5.23 -33.30
C ARG A 48 1.22 -6.61 -33.98
N ASP A 49 0.07 -7.19 -34.27
CA ASP A 49 -0.11 -8.37 -35.13
C ASP A 49 0.25 -9.75 -34.54
N TYR A 50 0.48 -9.88 -33.22
CA TYR A 50 0.55 -11.18 -32.55
C TYR A 50 -0.40 -11.25 -31.33
N ILE A 51 -1.39 -12.16 -31.39
CA ILE A 51 -2.22 -12.48 -30.23
C ILE A 51 -1.40 -13.39 -29.28
N LEU A 52 -0.71 -12.77 -28.33
CA LEU A 52 -0.10 -13.48 -27.21
C LEU A 52 -1.17 -13.76 -26.15
N GLU A 53 -1.73 -14.96 -26.20
CA GLU A 53 -2.61 -15.44 -25.14
C GLU A 53 -1.78 -15.76 -23.89
N ARG A 54 -1.89 -14.92 -22.86
CA ARG A 54 -1.33 -15.21 -21.54
C ARG A 54 -2.45 -15.39 -20.54
N ARG A 55 -2.46 -16.54 -19.87
CA ARG A 55 -3.28 -16.74 -18.68
C ARG A 55 -2.51 -16.25 -17.46
N ARG A 56 -3.10 -15.34 -16.69
CA ARG A 56 -2.51 -14.85 -15.43
C ARG A 56 -3.58 -14.74 -14.35
N TRP A 57 -3.12 -14.73 -13.11
CA TRP A 57 -3.97 -14.41 -11.97
C TRP A 57 -4.28 -12.91 -11.96
N ARG A 58 -5.55 -12.57 -11.86
CA ARG A 58 -6.04 -11.22 -11.57
C ARG A 58 -6.78 -11.21 -10.25
N LEU A 59 -6.91 -10.04 -9.65
CA LEU A 59 -7.73 -9.87 -8.45
C LEU A 59 -9.16 -9.49 -8.83
N SER A 60 -10.11 -9.97 -8.05
CA SER A 60 -11.52 -9.64 -8.15
C SER A 60 -12.07 -9.29 -6.77
N GLY A 61 -12.95 -8.28 -6.71
CA GLY A 61 -13.54 -7.81 -5.46
C GLY A 61 -12.52 -7.20 -4.50
N GLU A 62 -11.63 -6.35 -5.01
CA GLU A 62 -10.71 -5.57 -4.17
C GLU A 62 -11.47 -4.64 -3.22
N CYS A 63 -10.88 -4.28 -2.08
CA CYS A 63 -11.44 -3.27 -1.19
C CYS A 63 -11.15 -1.85 -1.68
N GLU A 64 -11.85 -0.86 -1.12
CA GLU A 64 -11.65 0.57 -1.41
C GLU A 64 -10.21 1.05 -1.15
N HIS A 65 -9.48 0.38 -0.25
CA HIS A 65 -8.05 0.64 0.00
C HIS A 65 -7.09 0.14 -1.08
N SER A 66 -7.55 -0.44 -2.19
CA SER A 66 -6.65 -1.03 -3.19
C SER A 66 -5.72 0.00 -3.82
N ALA A 67 -6.20 1.22 -4.05
CA ALA A 67 -5.36 2.33 -4.51
C ALA A 67 -4.20 2.64 -3.54
N ILE A 68 -4.47 2.61 -2.23
CA ILE A 68 -3.44 2.79 -1.21
C ILE A 68 -2.46 1.62 -1.27
N VAL A 69 -2.94 0.38 -1.24
CA VAL A 69 -2.08 -0.83 -1.32
C VAL A 69 -1.17 -0.78 -2.53
N TYR A 70 -1.71 -0.45 -3.71
CA TYR A 70 -0.94 -0.37 -4.94
C TYR A 70 0.09 0.75 -4.97
N SER A 71 -0.12 1.84 -4.22
CA SER A 71 0.87 2.92 -4.08
C SER A 71 2.16 2.47 -3.38
N PHE A 72 2.11 1.40 -2.57
CA PHE A 72 3.26 0.81 -1.89
C PHE A 72 3.99 -0.25 -2.73
N ALA A 73 3.45 -0.62 -3.89
CA ALA A 73 4.06 -1.63 -4.74
C ALA A 73 4.97 -1.00 -5.82
N PRO A 74 6.10 -1.65 -6.20
CA PRO A 74 6.99 -1.14 -7.23
C PRO A 74 6.28 -0.94 -8.59
N PRO A 75 6.54 0.17 -9.31
CA PRO A 75 5.84 0.51 -10.55
C PRO A 75 6.14 -0.43 -11.73
N TRP A 76 7.16 -1.27 -11.62
CA TRP A 76 7.60 -2.20 -12.68
C TRP A 76 6.80 -3.51 -12.68
N ASP A 77 6.07 -3.82 -11.60
CA ASP A 77 5.33 -5.08 -11.45
C ASP A 77 3.82 -4.95 -11.76
N ARG A 78 3.43 -3.88 -12.48
CA ARG A 78 2.04 -3.56 -12.88
C ARG A 78 1.36 -4.62 -13.77
N CYS A 79 2.10 -5.61 -14.23
CA CYS A 79 1.58 -6.71 -15.04
C CYS A 79 1.18 -7.94 -14.21
N ASN A 80 1.34 -7.90 -12.88
CA ASN A 80 0.95 -8.98 -11.98
C ASN A 80 0.22 -8.44 -10.75
N ASP A 81 -1.09 -8.27 -10.89
CA ASP A 81 -2.00 -7.71 -9.88
C ASP A 81 -1.86 -8.42 -8.51
N VAL A 82 -1.67 -9.74 -8.51
CA VAL A 82 -1.46 -10.55 -7.29
C VAL A 82 -0.15 -10.20 -6.58
N ASN A 83 0.97 -10.14 -7.33
CA ASN A 83 2.25 -9.78 -6.74
C ASN A 83 2.24 -8.34 -6.23
N GLN A 84 1.65 -7.45 -7.02
CA GLN A 84 1.54 -6.04 -6.68
C GLN A 84 0.74 -5.85 -5.39
N TRP A 85 -0.40 -6.53 -5.25
CA TRP A 85 -1.18 -6.55 -4.02
C TRP A 85 -0.38 -7.08 -2.83
N ASN A 86 0.22 -8.26 -2.95
CA ASN A 86 0.96 -8.88 -1.85
C ASN A 86 2.17 -8.04 -1.40
N MET A 87 2.91 -7.44 -2.33
CA MET A 87 3.99 -6.52 -2.00
C MET A 87 3.48 -5.26 -1.33
N GLY A 88 2.42 -4.66 -1.87
CA GLY A 88 1.79 -3.47 -1.30
C GLY A 88 1.27 -3.71 0.10
N CYS A 89 0.58 -4.83 0.34
CA CYS A 89 0.08 -5.22 1.65
C CYS A 89 1.22 -5.42 2.65
N ARG A 90 2.28 -6.17 2.31
CA ARG A 90 3.42 -6.37 3.22
C ARG A 90 4.15 -5.08 3.56
N ALA A 91 4.34 -4.20 2.58
CA ALA A 91 4.93 -2.89 2.79
C ALA A 91 4.04 -2.04 3.71
N LEU A 92 2.74 -2.01 3.45
CA LEU A 92 1.77 -1.29 4.26
C LEU A 92 1.67 -1.85 5.69
N SER A 93 1.68 -3.18 5.89
CA SER A 93 1.69 -3.81 7.21
C SER A 93 2.92 -3.38 8.02
N THR A 94 4.11 -3.42 7.42
CA THR A 94 5.35 -2.94 8.07
C THR A 94 5.20 -1.50 8.54
N VAL A 95 4.57 -0.64 7.74
CA VAL A 95 4.34 0.75 8.10
C VAL A 95 3.30 0.88 9.19
N VAL A 96 2.20 0.11 9.16
CA VAL A 96 1.18 0.12 10.23
C VAL A 96 1.81 -0.27 11.56
N ASP A 97 2.62 -1.34 11.57
CA ASP A 97 3.28 -1.90 12.74
C ASP A 97 4.40 -1.02 13.31
N GLU A 98 4.94 -0.07 12.53
CA GLU A 98 5.95 0.86 13.02
C GLU A 98 5.36 1.75 14.14
N PRO A 99 5.90 1.69 15.38
CA PRO A 99 5.36 2.47 16.48
C PRO A 99 5.54 3.95 16.19
N VAL A 100 4.47 4.73 16.33
CA VAL A 100 4.57 6.19 16.24
C VAL A 100 5.25 6.68 17.52
N SER A 101 6.33 7.45 17.38
CA SER A 101 7.04 7.97 18.55
C SER A 101 6.16 8.91 19.36
N GLU A 102 6.48 9.06 20.64
CA GLU A 102 5.80 9.99 21.54
C GLU A 102 5.88 11.43 21.02
N CYS A 103 4.85 12.19 21.33
CA CYS A 103 4.81 13.60 20.99
C CYS A 103 5.91 14.38 21.75
N PRO A 104 6.78 15.15 21.08
CA PRO A 104 7.81 15.97 21.73
C PRO A 104 7.26 17.14 22.58
N VAL A 105 5.96 17.40 22.55
CA VAL A 105 5.31 18.48 23.31
C VAL A 105 4.68 17.94 24.59
N CYS A 106 3.74 16.99 24.48
CA CYS A 106 3.00 16.46 25.61
C CYS A 106 3.49 15.09 26.12
N GLY A 107 4.41 14.43 25.42
CA GLY A 107 4.90 13.08 25.78
C GLY A 107 3.91 11.96 25.52
N GLU A 108 2.75 12.25 24.92
CA GLU A 108 1.73 11.24 24.65
C GLU A 108 2.05 10.46 23.37
N THR A 109 1.77 9.16 23.40
CA THR A 109 1.63 8.36 22.18
C THR A 109 0.35 8.80 21.44
N PRO A 110 0.40 9.02 20.12
CA PRO A 110 -0.78 9.47 19.40
C PRO A 110 -1.88 8.41 19.43
N THR A 111 -3.11 8.87 19.57
CA THR A 111 -4.30 8.04 19.39
C THR A 111 -4.73 8.07 17.93
N ALA A 112 -5.06 6.91 17.37
CA ALA A 112 -5.67 6.81 16.05
C ALA A 112 -7.18 7.10 16.16
N GLN A 113 -7.66 8.14 15.47
CA GLN A 113 -9.08 8.46 15.37
C GLN A 113 -9.60 8.19 13.95
N PRO A 114 -10.84 7.68 13.80
CA PRO A 114 -11.47 7.56 12.50
C PRO A 114 -11.58 8.93 11.83
N ASP A 115 -11.36 8.96 10.52
CA ASP A 115 -11.45 10.17 9.71
C ASP A 115 -12.67 10.09 8.80
N THR A 116 -13.50 11.12 8.79
CA THR A 116 -14.70 11.15 7.93
C THR A 116 -14.38 11.54 6.49
N GLU A 117 -13.21 12.15 6.25
CA GLU A 117 -12.78 12.59 4.91
C GLU A 117 -11.83 11.59 4.23
N SER A 118 -11.42 10.53 4.92
CA SER A 118 -10.43 9.58 4.42
C SER A 118 -10.54 8.23 5.11
N ASP A 119 -10.29 7.14 4.37
CA ASP A 119 -10.24 5.80 4.95
C ASP A 119 -8.99 5.53 5.80
N ILE A 120 -8.07 6.51 5.86
CA ILE A 120 -6.87 6.44 6.70
C ILE A 120 -7.23 7.08 8.05
N PRO A 121 -6.85 6.49 9.20
CA PRO A 121 -7.09 7.10 10.51
C PRO A 121 -6.22 8.32 10.76
N GLN A 122 -6.73 9.34 11.45
CA GLN A 122 -5.97 10.52 11.89
C GLN A 122 -5.19 10.20 13.17
N LEU A 123 -4.01 10.80 13.31
CA LEU A 123 -3.20 10.69 14.53
C LEU A 123 -3.35 11.98 15.35
N VAL A 124 -3.73 11.87 16.62
CA VAL A 124 -3.98 13.03 17.51
C VAL A 124 -3.27 12.89 18.87
N CYS A 125 -2.87 14.02 19.44
CA CYS A 125 -2.42 14.18 20.84
C CYS A 125 -3.25 15.29 21.49
N SER A 126 -3.17 15.45 22.82
CA SER A 126 -3.73 16.60 23.55
C SER A 126 -3.22 17.98 23.07
N CYS A 127 -2.12 17.99 22.34
CA CYS A 127 -1.37 19.16 21.94
C CYS A 127 -1.59 19.61 20.49
N ASN A 128 -2.27 18.81 19.68
CA ASN A 128 -2.40 18.98 18.24
C ASN A 128 -3.82 18.60 17.85
N GLU A 129 -4.63 19.59 17.49
CA GLU A 129 -5.98 19.38 17.01
C GLU A 129 -6.00 18.70 15.63
N LEU A 130 -7.17 18.12 15.30
CA LEU A 130 -7.45 17.40 14.06
C LEU A 130 -7.05 18.20 12.82
N LEU A 131 -6.64 17.49 11.77
CA LEU A 131 -6.15 18.09 10.55
C LEU A 131 -7.12 18.03 9.38
N SER A 132 -7.06 19.06 8.54
CA SER A 132 -7.44 18.96 7.13
C SER A 132 -6.50 17.99 6.43
N ASN A 133 -7.07 16.98 5.79
CA ASN A 133 -6.36 15.88 5.14
C ASN A 133 -6.14 16.10 3.63
N TYR A 134 -6.21 17.35 3.18
CA TYR A 134 -6.10 17.67 1.77
C TYR A 134 -4.74 17.17 1.24
N GLU A 135 -4.78 16.23 0.29
CA GLU A 135 -3.64 15.61 -0.43
C GLU A 135 -2.83 14.52 0.29
N ILE A 136 -3.22 14.06 1.49
CA ILE A 136 -2.53 12.93 2.13
C ILE A 136 -3.05 11.59 1.58
N ASN A 137 -2.19 10.86 0.87
CA ASN A 137 -2.59 9.66 0.12
C ASN A 137 -2.27 8.34 0.83
N ASN A 138 -1.48 8.35 1.92
CA ASN A 138 -1.17 7.14 2.67
C ASN A 138 -0.81 7.39 4.15
N ILE A 139 -0.80 6.30 4.94
CA ILE A 139 -0.55 6.33 6.39
C ILE A 139 0.87 6.78 6.76
N TYR A 140 1.87 6.56 5.90
CA TYR A 140 3.24 7.02 6.13
C TYR A 140 3.32 8.55 6.14
N GLN A 141 2.71 9.18 5.14
CA GLN A 141 2.60 10.64 5.08
C GLN A 141 1.88 11.18 6.33
N ARG A 142 0.85 10.50 6.83
CA ARG A 142 0.19 10.90 8.09
C ARG A 142 1.11 10.82 9.30
N LYS A 143 1.83 9.71 9.48
CA LYS A 143 2.79 9.56 10.59
C LYS A 143 3.85 10.66 10.54
N GLY A 144 4.40 10.93 9.36
CA GLY A 144 5.40 11.99 9.13
C GLY A 144 4.87 13.39 9.41
N GLU A 145 3.70 13.74 8.86
CA GLU A 145 3.05 15.03 9.03
C GLU A 145 2.71 15.32 10.50
N TRP A 146 2.14 14.33 11.19
CA TRP A 146 1.84 14.44 12.62
C TRP A 146 3.10 14.77 13.43
N MET A 147 4.18 13.99 13.25
CA MET A 147 5.44 14.18 13.95
C MET A 147 6.08 15.54 13.64
N TYR A 148 6.04 15.96 12.37
CA TYR A 148 6.56 17.27 11.95
C TYR A 148 5.89 18.42 12.70
N ARG A 149 4.57 18.36 12.88
CA ARG A 149 3.78 19.39 13.56
C ARG A 149 4.04 19.45 15.04
N CYS A 150 4.10 18.31 15.72
CA CYS A 150 4.47 18.30 17.13
C CYS A 150 5.87 18.91 17.33
N LYS A 151 6.84 18.61 16.46
CA LYS A 151 8.17 19.26 16.49
C LYS A 151 8.12 20.76 16.21
N ALA A 152 7.24 21.22 15.33
CA ALA A 152 7.07 22.64 15.04
C ALA A 152 6.42 23.39 16.22
N LEU A 153 5.43 22.80 16.87
CA LEU A 153 4.79 23.34 18.06
C LEU A 153 5.80 23.41 19.23
N LYS A 154 6.60 22.36 19.42
CA LYS A 154 7.67 22.33 20.43
C LYS A 154 8.64 23.49 20.25
N ARG A 155 9.10 23.72 19.01
CA ARG A 155 9.97 24.87 18.67
C ARG A 155 9.33 26.21 19.03
N LYS A 156 8.03 26.40 18.74
CA LYS A 156 7.32 27.64 19.11
C LYS A 156 7.27 27.82 20.64
N GLN A 157 6.96 26.77 21.39
CA GLN A 157 6.93 26.84 22.85
C GLN A 157 8.30 27.12 23.46
N ASP A 158 9.35 26.48 22.95
CA ASP A 158 10.72 26.71 23.43
C ASP A 158 11.16 28.16 23.16
N ASN A 159 10.82 28.73 21.99
CA ASN A 159 11.10 30.13 21.67
C ASN A 159 10.35 31.11 22.59
N VAL A 160 9.08 30.84 22.91
CA VAL A 160 8.31 31.69 23.85
C VAL A 160 8.93 31.66 25.24
N ARG A 161 9.29 30.47 25.73
CA ARG A 161 9.95 30.32 27.04
C ARG A 161 11.29 31.05 27.11
N GLU A 162 12.09 31.00 26.04
CA GLU A 162 13.35 31.74 25.95
C GLU A 162 13.12 33.26 26.01
N MET A 163 12.12 33.76 25.29
CA MET A 163 11.73 35.18 25.36
C MET A 163 11.27 35.60 26.76
N GLU A 164 10.47 34.78 27.43
CA GLU A 164 10.02 35.03 28.81
C GLU A 164 11.18 35.08 29.80
N GLN A 165 12.19 34.21 29.63
CA GLN A 165 13.40 34.22 30.46
C GLN A 165 14.22 35.49 30.26
N LEU A 166 14.44 35.92 29.01
CA LEU A 166 15.17 37.15 28.70
C LEU A 166 14.49 38.40 29.28
N ILE A 167 13.16 38.43 29.29
CA ILE A 167 12.38 39.53 29.90
C ILE A 167 12.45 39.47 31.43
N GLY A 168 12.38 38.27 32.03
CA GLY A 168 12.45 38.09 33.48
C GLY A 168 13.83 38.41 34.08
N GLU A 169 14.92 38.18 33.34
CA GLU A 169 16.29 38.53 33.75
C GLU A 169 16.62 40.02 33.61
N THR A 170 15.78 40.79 32.90
CA THR A 170 15.96 42.24 32.70
C THR A 170 15.13 43.12 33.64
N GLN A 171 14.36 42.52 34.56
CA GLN A 171 13.63 43.19 35.66
C GLN A 171 14.38 43.13 36.98
#